data_AF-A0A7W2A755-F1
#
_entry.id   AF-A0A7W2A755-F1
#
_cell.length_a   1.000
_cell.length_b   1.000
_cell.length_c   1.000
_cell.angle_alpha   90.00
_cell.angle_beta   90.00
_cell.angle_gamma   90.00
#
_symmetry.space_group_name_H-M   'P 1'
#
loop_
_entity.id
_entity.type
_entity.pdbx_description
1 polymer ?
#
loop_
_entity_poly.entity_id
_entity_poly.type
_entity_poly.pdbx_seq_one_letter_code
_entity_poly.pdbx_strand_id
1 'polypeptide(L)'
;MENPLFSFKKHPGKMTEEKVAEWLQTGGLLPPGVPFDPRFMPLPEWQFAYQVTLIQNGNQSRQMEAVQSIVPVQKPESYELLLYMLASEVNTREQAGLNRENSGTFFVTGHLGLGLVVAVGEKVKRVGRVNIGEMVTVNLLRKSILPDIAGGKTDDYHSWQRRMQQGTHQQFTLSHISQVTSQNHLWEGYWNQRELSIKIVPFANLEKQTEDLDETDICVIRHALPRLDLLDSKQLFQVWTEGGFKQTLSL
;
A
#
# COMPACT_ATOMS: atom_id res chain seq x y z
N MET A 1 33.34 -13.59 12.12
CA MET A 1 32.17 -13.68 13.02
C MET A 1 31.04 -12.93 12.34
N GLU A 2 30.17 -13.67 11.66
CA GLU A 2 29.00 -13.11 10.98
C GLU A 2 27.89 -12.83 12.00
N ASN A 3 27.24 -11.67 11.87
CA ASN A 3 26.17 -11.23 12.75
C ASN A 3 24.85 -11.95 12.35
N PRO A 4 24.24 -12.79 13.22
CA PRO A 4 23.17 -13.72 12.83
C PRO A 4 21.78 -13.08 12.69
N LEU A 5 21.64 -11.74 12.61
CA LEU A 5 20.33 -11.08 12.70
C LEU A 5 19.62 -10.75 11.39
N PHE A 6 20.25 -10.88 10.21
CA PHE A 6 19.57 -10.60 8.95
C PHE A 6 20.05 -11.51 7.82
N SER A 7 19.75 -12.81 7.94
CA SER A 7 19.62 -13.66 6.76
C SER A 7 18.38 -13.18 6.01
N PHE A 8 18.59 -12.38 4.96
CA PHE A 8 17.58 -12.24 3.93
C PHE A 8 17.28 -13.66 3.44
N LYS A 9 16.12 -14.19 3.87
CA LYS A 9 15.55 -15.32 3.15
C LYS A 9 15.49 -14.87 1.71
N LYS A 10 16.30 -15.51 0.86
CA LYS A 10 16.06 -15.55 -0.59
C LYS A 10 14.55 -15.60 -0.76
N HIS A 11 14.02 -14.79 -1.68
CA HIS A 11 12.65 -14.93 -2.19
C HIS A 11 12.18 -16.35 -1.96
N PRO A 12 11.14 -16.60 -1.15
CA PRO A 12 10.58 -17.94 -1.11
C PRO A 12 10.26 -18.24 -2.57
N GLY A 13 10.99 -19.19 -3.18
CA GLY A 13 10.69 -19.63 -4.53
C GLY A 13 9.19 -19.90 -4.61
N LYS A 14 8.55 -19.59 -5.75
CA LYS A 14 7.09 -19.66 -5.99
C LYS A 14 6.32 -20.21 -4.78
N MET A 15 5.76 -19.31 -3.96
CA MET A 15 4.98 -19.70 -2.79
C MET A 15 3.94 -20.74 -3.21
N THR A 16 3.88 -21.88 -2.53
CA THR A 16 2.91 -22.91 -2.87
C THR A 16 1.52 -22.46 -2.45
N GLU A 17 0.50 -22.83 -3.23
CA GLU A 17 -0.91 -22.54 -2.91
C GLU A 17 -1.29 -23.05 -1.51
N GLU A 18 -0.74 -24.21 -1.12
CA GLU A 18 -0.90 -24.82 0.20
C GLU A 18 -0.41 -23.89 1.31
N LYS A 19 0.75 -23.24 1.14
CA LYS A 19 1.30 -22.33 2.15
C LYS A 19 0.50 -21.04 2.25
N VAL A 20 0.01 -20.55 1.11
CA VAL A 20 -0.89 -19.39 1.07
C VAL A 20 -2.19 -19.71 1.79
N ALA A 21 -2.78 -20.89 1.55
CA ALA A 21 -3.99 -21.33 2.23
C ALA A 21 -3.79 -21.46 3.75
N GLU A 22 -2.66 -22.02 4.19
CA GLU A 22 -2.30 -22.10 5.62
C GLU A 22 -2.23 -20.69 6.26
N TRP A 23 -1.57 -19.73 5.61
CA TRP A 23 -1.47 -18.37 6.15
C TRP A 23 -2.80 -17.63 6.18
N LEU A 24 -3.66 -17.85 5.18
CA LEU A 24 -5.01 -17.30 5.19
C LEU A 24 -5.85 -17.87 6.34
N GLN A 25 -5.73 -19.17 6.63
CA GLN A 25 -6.45 -19.82 7.73
C GLN A 25 -5.93 -19.39 9.10
N THR A 26 -4.61 -19.22 9.25
CA THR A 26 -3.97 -18.89 10.52
C THR A 26 -3.91 -17.38 10.81
N GLY A 27 -4.31 -16.53 9.86
CA GLY A 27 -4.20 -15.07 9.96
C GLY A 27 -2.80 -14.52 9.68
N GLY A 28 -1.86 -15.36 9.26
CA GLY A 28 -0.53 -14.93 8.80
C GLY A 28 -0.55 -14.13 7.50
N LEU A 29 -1.66 -14.19 6.75
CA LEU A 29 -1.95 -13.42 5.55
C LEU A 29 -3.44 -13.04 5.58
N LEU A 30 -3.79 -11.82 5.18
CA LEU A 30 -5.18 -11.39 5.07
C LEU A 30 -5.66 -11.52 3.62
N PRO A 31 -6.91 -11.97 3.38
CA PRO A 31 -7.50 -11.87 2.06
C PRO A 31 -7.46 -10.41 1.51
N PRO A 32 -7.41 -10.22 0.19
CA PRO A 32 -7.66 -8.93 -0.42
C PRO A 32 -9.02 -8.33 -0.01
N GLY A 33 -9.03 -7.05 0.39
CA GLY A 33 -10.25 -6.26 0.61
C GLY A 33 -11.07 -6.54 1.87
N VAL A 34 -10.58 -7.38 2.79
CA VAL A 34 -11.23 -7.56 4.10
C VAL A 34 -11.14 -6.27 4.93
N PRO A 35 -12.22 -5.84 5.61
CA PRO A 35 -12.16 -4.79 6.62
C PRO A 35 -11.06 -5.03 7.66
N PHE A 36 -10.31 -3.98 8.00
CA PHE A 36 -9.24 -4.06 9.00
C PHE A 36 -9.46 -2.99 10.09
N ASP A 37 -9.81 -3.42 11.30
CA ASP A 37 -9.83 -2.51 12.47
C ASP A 37 -8.50 -2.60 13.22
N PRO A 38 -7.61 -1.60 13.09
CA PRO A 38 -6.28 -1.64 13.68
C PRO A 38 -6.26 -1.64 15.22
N ARG A 39 -7.40 -1.44 15.86
CA ARG A 39 -7.52 -1.47 17.33
C ARG A 39 -7.70 -2.89 17.87
N PHE A 40 -8.16 -3.81 17.03
CA PHE A 40 -8.55 -5.16 17.45
C PHE A 40 -7.88 -6.28 16.64
N MET A 41 -7.49 -5.99 15.40
CA MET A 41 -6.92 -7.01 14.52
C MET A 41 -5.40 -7.04 14.59
N PRO A 42 -4.79 -8.24 14.74
CA PRO A 42 -3.34 -8.38 14.69
C PRO A 42 -2.81 -8.10 13.27
N LEU A 43 -1.59 -7.60 13.17
CA LEU A 43 -0.91 -7.45 11.88
C LEU A 43 -0.49 -8.83 11.35
N PRO A 44 -0.77 -9.16 10.08
CA PRO A 44 -0.28 -10.38 9.47
C PRO A 44 1.24 -10.29 9.26
N GLU A 45 1.90 -11.45 9.14
CA GLU A 45 3.33 -11.50 8.79
C GLU A 45 3.57 -11.23 7.30
N TRP A 46 2.60 -11.61 6.47
CA TRP A 46 2.67 -11.57 5.01
C TRP A 46 1.51 -10.78 4.43
N GLN A 47 1.72 -10.27 3.22
CA GLN A 47 0.73 -9.49 2.50
C GLN A 47 0.84 -9.72 0.99
N PHE A 48 -0.28 -9.51 0.29
CA PHE A 48 -0.32 -9.37 -1.15
C PHE A 48 0.20 -7.99 -1.56
N ALA A 49 1.02 -7.99 -2.60
CA ALA A 49 1.57 -6.79 -3.23
C ALA A 49 1.65 -6.95 -4.75
N TYR A 50 1.62 -5.84 -5.46
CA TYR A 50 1.61 -5.82 -6.91
C TYR A 50 2.71 -4.94 -7.49
N GLN A 51 3.28 -5.44 -8.58
CA GLN A 51 3.95 -4.63 -9.57
C GLN A 51 2.93 -4.35 -10.67
N VAL A 52 2.46 -3.10 -10.73
CA VAL A 52 1.54 -2.60 -11.75
C VAL A 52 2.32 -1.78 -12.76
N THR A 53 2.12 -2.09 -14.03
CA THR A 53 2.72 -1.45 -15.19
C THR A 53 1.60 -0.88 -16.07
N LEU A 54 1.78 0.34 -16.57
CA LEU A 54 1.02 0.82 -17.71
C LEU A 54 1.83 0.58 -18.98
N ILE A 55 1.26 -0.10 -19.96
CA ILE A 55 1.84 -0.35 -21.28
C ILE A 55 1.12 0.55 -22.28
N GLN A 56 1.86 1.27 -23.13
CA GLN A 56 1.26 1.98 -24.24
C GLN A 56 1.10 1.01 -25.42
N ASN A 57 -0.13 0.85 -25.90
CA ASN A 57 -0.39 0.20 -27.17
C ASN A 57 -0.63 1.31 -28.20
N GLY A 58 0.06 1.24 -29.34
CA GLY A 58 0.05 2.32 -30.33
C GLY A 58 -1.36 2.86 -30.62
N ASN A 59 -1.44 4.20 -30.76
CA ASN A 59 -2.64 5.05 -30.86
C ASN A 59 -3.40 5.33 -29.53
N GLN A 60 -2.71 5.98 -28.58
CA GLN A 60 -3.28 6.69 -27.42
C GLN A 60 -3.93 5.83 -26.31
N SER A 61 -4.14 4.53 -26.52
CA SER A 61 -4.64 3.65 -25.45
C SER A 61 -3.49 3.13 -24.58
N ARG A 62 -3.75 3.09 -23.27
CA ARG A 62 -2.87 2.48 -22.27
C ARG A 62 -3.52 1.19 -21.78
N GLN A 63 -2.73 0.14 -21.58
CA GLN A 63 -3.17 -1.08 -20.91
C GLN A 63 -2.51 -1.20 -19.55
N MET A 64 -3.24 -1.70 -18.58
CA MET A 64 -2.69 -2.05 -17.28
C MET A 64 -2.28 -3.53 -17.26
N GLU A 65 -1.08 -3.82 -16.79
CA GLU A 65 -0.61 -5.15 -16.44
C GLU A 65 -0.25 -5.18 -14.96
N ALA A 66 -0.61 -6.25 -14.25
CA ALA A 66 -0.32 -6.40 -12.83
C ALA A 66 0.23 -7.80 -12.52
N VAL A 67 1.37 -7.83 -11.84
CA VAL A 67 2.00 -9.06 -11.35
C VAL A 67 1.92 -9.09 -9.84
N GLN A 68 1.28 -10.12 -9.28
CA GLN A 68 1.14 -10.31 -7.84
C GLN A 68 2.38 -10.99 -7.24
N SER A 69 2.69 -10.63 -5.99
CA SER A 69 3.61 -11.37 -5.12
C SER A 69 3.12 -11.33 -3.67
N ILE A 70 3.63 -12.26 -2.86
CA ILE A 70 3.47 -12.23 -1.40
C ILE A 70 4.77 -11.77 -0.79
N VAL A 71 4.70 -10.68 -0.03
CA VAL A 71 5.85 -10.02 0.59
C VAL A 71 5.62 -9.87 2.09
N PRO A 72 6.68 -9.74 2.92
CA PRO A 72 6.51 -9.55 4.35
C PRO A 72 5.92 -8.17 4.68
N VAL A 73 5.09 -8.11 5.71
CA VAL A 73 4.63 -6.85 6.31
C VAL A 73 5.78 -6.23 7.10
N GLN A 74 6.14 -5.00 6.76
CA GLN A 74 7.24 -4.30 7.41
C GLN A 74 6.77 -3.64 8.73
N LYS A 75 7.69 -3.48 9.67
CA LYS A 75 7.45 -2.73 10.91
C LYS A 75 7.94 -1.30 10.75
N PRO A 76 7.18 -0.28 11.22
CA PRO A 76 7.59 1.11 11.08
C PRO A 76 8.79 1.43 11.96
N GLU A 77 9.78 2.11 11.38
CA GLU A 77 10.88 2.76 12.08
C GLU A 77 10.40 3.99 12.87
N SER A 78 11.31 4.64 13.61
CA SER A 78 10.99 5.74 14.54
C SER A 78 10.07 6.84 14.00
N TYR A 79 10.27 7.31 12.77
CA TYR A 79 9.49 8.37 12.12
C TYR A 79 8.50 7.86 11.07
N GLU A 80 8.27 6.55 11.03
CA GLU A 80 7.42 5.91 10.05
C GLU A 80 6.06 5.52 10.63
N LEU A 81 5.14 5.31 9.70
CA LEU A 81 3.81 4.78 9.88
C LEU A 81 3.71 3.50 9.06
N LEU A 82 2.98 2.52 9.57
CA LEU A 82 2.44 1.46 8.74
C LEU A 82 0.98 1.80 8.44
N LEU A 83 0.62 1.75 7.17
CA LEU A 83 -0.71 2.07 6.67
C LEU A 83 -1.36 0.81 6.12
N TYR A 84 -2.61 0.53 6.47
CA TYR A 84 -3.44 -0.44 5.75
C TYR A 84 -4.13 0.28 4.58
N MET A 85 -3.82 -0.13 3.37
CA MET A 85 -4.25 0.57 2.16
C MET A 85 -5.73 0.33 1.88
N LEU A 86 -6.45 1.41 1.64
CA LEU A 86 -7.88 1.42 1.30
C LEU A 86 -8.06 1.59 -0.22
N ALA A 87 -7.28 2.49 -0.83
CA ALA A 87 -7.23 2.74 -2.26
C ALA A 87 -5.84 3.23 -2.67
N SER A 88 -5.44 3.00 -3.92
CA SER A 88 -4.20 3.56 -4.48
C SER A 88 -4.40 3.97 -5.94
N GLU A 89 -3.78 5.07 -6.35
CA GLU A 89 -3.85 5.56 -7.73
C GLU A 89 -2.78 4.90 -8.60
N VAL A 90 -3.17 4.46 -9.80
CA VAL A 90 -2.24 4.06 -10.86
C VAL A 90 -1.95 5.28 -11.71
N ASN A 91 -0.72 5.79 -11.67
CA ASN A 91 -0.30 6.92 -12.48
C ASN A 91 0.65 6.51 -13.62
N THR A 92 1.23 7.49 -14.31
CA THR A 92 2.18 7.25 -15.42
C THR A 92 3.62 7.04 -14.95
N ARG A 93 3.94 7.34 -13.68
CA ARG A 93 5.30 7.18 -13.14
C ARG A 93 5.62 5.74 -12.74
N GLU A 94 4.64 4.85 -12.82
CA GLU A 94 4.72 3.42 -12.55
C GLU A 94 5.72 2.77 -13.51
N GLN A 95 5.75 3.21 -14.78
CA GLN A 95 6.74 2.78 -15.77
C GLN A 95 8.19 3.10 -15.36
N ALA A 96 8.42 4.23 -14.67
CA ALA A 96 9.77 4.60 -14.24
C ALA A 96 10.32 3.67 -13.14
N GLY A 97 9.44 2.99 -12.40
CA GLY A 97 9.81 1.95 -11.44
C GLY A 97 10.40 0.70 -12.10
N LEU A 98 9.96 0.38 -13.33
CA LEU A 98 10.38 -0.80 -14.09
C LEU A 98 11.80 -0.66 -14.65
N ASN A 99 12.28 0.56 -14.89
CA ASN A 99 13.68 0.78 -15.26
C ASN A 99 14.69 0.32 -14.16
N ARG A 100 14.19 -0.12 -13.00
CA ARG A 100 14.95 -0.77 -11.92
C ARG A 100 15.01 -2.31 -12.02
N GLU A 101 14.51 -2.89 -13.12
CA GLU A 101 14.42 -4.32 -13.43
C GLU A 101 15.75 -5.11 -13.30
N ASN A 102 16.90 -4.44 -13.19
CA ASN A 102 18.19 -5.11 -13.03
C ASN A 102 18.54 -5.53 -11.58
N SER A 103 17.58 -5.57 -10.63
CA SER A 103 17.86 -5.90 -9.22
C SER A 103 17.48 -7.31 -8.75
N GLY A 104 16.88 -8.15 -9.62
CA GLY A 104 16.51 -9.55 -9.29
C GLY A 104 15.52 -9.72 -8.12
N THR A 105 14.95 -8.63 -7.62
CA THR A 105 14.08 -8.57 -6.44
C THR A 105 12.73 -7.98 -6.85
N PHE A 106 11.63 -8.50 -6.29
CA PHE A 106 10.29 -8.00 -6.58
C PHE A 106 10.13 -6.58 -6.03
N PHE A 107 9.47 -5.70 -6.77
CA PHE A 107 9.28 -4.31 -6.42
C PHE A 107 7.79 -3.96 -6.43
N VAL A 108 7.31 -3.31 -5.37
CA VAL A 108 5.91 -2.87 -5.28
C VAL A 108 5.78 -1.48 -5.89
N THR A 109 4.87 -1.29 -6.86
CA THR A 109 4.64 0.03 -7.49
C THR A 109 3.52 0.82 -6.80
N GLY A 110 3.26 2.03 -7.30
CA GLY A 110 2.27 2.97 -6.76
C GLY A 110 2.87 4.00 -5.80
N HIS A 111 2.39 5.25 -5.88
CA HIS A 111 2.95 6.35 -5.10
C HIS A 111 1.93 7.09 -4.24
N LEU A 112 0.66 7.09 -4.66
CA LEU A 112 -0.43 7.80 -4.01
C LEU A 112 -1.47 6.80 -3.53
N GLY A 113 -2.16 7.15 -2.45
CA GLY A 113 -3.26 6.34 -1.95
C GLY A 113 -3.91 6.89 -0.70
N LEU A 114 -4.91 6.16 -0.25
CA LEU A 114 -5.65 6.38 0.99
C LEU A 114 -5.41 5.15 1.87
N GLY A 115 -5.12 5.36 3.15
CA GLY A 115 -4.89 4.27 4.10
C GLY A 115 -5.39 4.58 5.50
N LEU A 116 -5.48 3.53 6.32
CA LEU A 116 -5.66 3.63 7.76
C LEU A 116 -4.30 3.50 8.44
N VAL A 117 -4.00 4.37 9.41
CA VAL A 117 -2.80 4.20 10.25
C VAL A 117 -3.00 2.97 11.14
N VAL A 118 -2.13 1.97 11.02
CA VAL A 118 -2.25 0.72 11.79
C VAL A 118 -1.13 0.53 12.80
N ALA A 119 0.04 1.10 12.56
CA ALA A 119 1.13 1.17 13.53
C ALA A 119 1.94 2.44 13.32
N VAL A 120 2.62 2.89 14.39
CA VAL A 120 3.41 4.12 14.38
C VAL A 120 4.75 3.89 15.07
N GLY A 121 5.79 4.53 14.54
CA GLY A 121 7.10 4.61 15.16
C GLY A 121 7.10 5.42 16.47
N GLU A 122 8.13 5.21 17.28
CA GLU A 122 8.25 5.82 18.60
C GLU A 122 8.27 7.37 18.57
N LYS A 123 8.88 7.96 17.54
CA LYS A 123 8.92 9.43 17.41
C LYS A 123 7.61 9.97 16.89
N VAL A 124 6.95 9.28 15.95
CA VAL A 124 5.58 9.64 15.53
C VAL A 124 4.64 9.66 16.72
N LYS A 125 4.66 8.60 17.54
CA LYS A 125 3.82 8.48 18.73
C LYS A 125 4.02 9.66 19.70
N ARG A 126 5.27 10.13 19.86
CA ARG A 126 5.60 11.29 20.69
C ARG A 126 5.14 12.62 20.09
N VAL A 127 5.22 12.78 18.76
CA VAL A 127 4.75 13.98 18.07
C VAL A 127 3.22 14.09 18.14
N GLY A 128 2.50 12.96 18.15
CA GLY A 128 1.05 12.92 18.40
C GLY A 128 0.20 13.55 17.29
N ARG A 129 0.76 13.70 16.08
CA ARG A 129 0.07 14.35 14.94
C ARG A 129 -0.88 13.42 14.19
N VAL A 130 -0.70 12.11 14.31
CA VAL A 130 -1.54 11.08 13.70
C VAL A 130 -1.79 9.95 14.70
N ASN A 131 -2.98 9.35 14.65
CA ASN A 131 -3.40 8.29 15.55
C ASN A 131 -3.66 6.97 14.83
N ILE A 132 -3.49 5.84 15.52
CA ILE A 132 -3.91 4.53 15.02
C ILE A 132 -5.44 4.54 14.78
N GLY A 133 -5.86 4.05 13.61
CA GLY A 133 -7.25 4.09 13.13
C GLY A 133 -7.62 5.38 12.39
N GLU A 134 -6.71 6.35 12.29
CA GLU A 134 -6.92 7.55 11.50
C GLU A 134 -6.80 7.23 10.01
N MET A 135 -7.73 7.78 9.22
CA MET A 135 -7.67 7.72 7.76
C MET A 135 -6.79 8.86 7.24
N VAL A 136 -5.82 8.51 6.40
CA VAL A 136 -4.82 9.43 5.87
C VAL A 136 -4.63 9.24 4.37
N THR A 137 -4.39 10.34 3.67
CA THR A 137 -3.86 10.33 2.31
C THR A 137 -2.34 10.19 2.37
N VAL A 138 -1.76 9.28 1.60
CA VAL A 138 -0.32 9.07 1.48
C VAL A 138 0.20 9.54 0.12
N ASN A 139 1.34 10.23 0.13
CA ASN A 139 2.05 10.63 -1.07
C ASN A 139 3.56 10.33 -0.93
N LEU A 140 3.98 9.21 -1.50
CA LEU A 140 5.35 8.73 -1.46
C LEU A 140 6.30 9.50 -2.40
N LEU A 141 5.78 10.33 -3.31
CA LEU A 141 6.60 11.24 -4.12
C LEU A 141 7.17 12.40 -3.29
N ARG A 142 6.53 12.73 -2.16
CA ARG A 142 7.06 13.73 -1.24
C ARG A 142 8.34 13.20 -0.59
N LYS A 143 9.40 14.01 -0.57
CA LYS A 143 10.64 13.65 0.12
C LYS A 143 10.36 13.50 1.63
N SER A 144 10.81 12.39 2.22
CA SER A 144 10.78 12.23 3.68
C SER A 144 11.69 13.27 4.32
N ILE A 145 11.14 14.09 5.21
CA ILE A 145 11.94 15.05 5.98
C ILE A 145 12.45 14.30 7.21
N LEU A 146 13.63 13.68 7.09
CA LEU A 146 14.34 13.23 8.28
C LEU A 146 14.84 14.48 9.01
N PRO A 147 14.71 14.57 10.35
CA PRO A 147 15.41 15.59 11.10
C PRO A 147 16.89 15.47 10.79
N ASP A 148 17.55 16.60 10.52
CA ASP A 148 18.94 16.69 10.13
C ASP A 148 19.82 15.95 11.15
N ILE A 149 20.18 14.69 10.84
CA ILE A 149 21.08 13.92 11.69
C ILE A 149 22.47 14.43 11.34
N ALA A 150 22.93 15.42 12.10
CA ALA A 150 24.32 15.84 12.11
C ALA A 150 25.23 14.60 12.24
N GLY A 151 25.82 14.16 11.12
CA GLY A 151 26.81 13.08 11.06
C GLY A 151 26.35 11.69 10.58
N GLY A 152 25.28 11.57 9.80
CA GLY A 152 24.75 10.27 9.30
C GLY A 152 25.79 9.35 8.64
N LYS A 153 26.05 8.19 9.27
CA LYS A 153 26.89 7.09 8.76
C LYS A 153 26.11 6.21 7.78
N THR A 154 26.86 5.47 6.97
CA THR A 154 26.52 4.56 5.86
C THR A 154 25.32 3.59 5.99
N ASP A 155 24.69 3.40 7.16
CA ASP A 155 23.51 2.53 7.32
C ASP A 155 22.22 3.09 6.67
N ASP A 156 22.22 4.37 6.32
CA ASP A 156 21.09 5.03 5.66
C ASP A 156 20.84 4.56 4.21
N TYR A 157 21.84 3.99 3.54
CA TYR A 157 21.70 3.56 2.15
C TYR A 157 20.78 2.33 2.02
N HIS A 158 20.91 1.36 2.92
CA HIS A 158 20.07 0.16 2.93
C HIS A 158 18.64 0.46 3.38
N SER A 159 18.44 1.37 4.35
CA SER A 159 17.10 1.81 4.75
C SER A 159 16.42 2.60 3.63
N TRP A 160 17.17 3.38 2.84
CA TRP A 160 16.66 4.09 1.67
C TRP A 160 16.30 3.14 0.52
N GLN A 161 17.15 2.16 0.20
CA GLN A 161 16.83 1.13 -0.81
C GLN A 161 15.59 0.32 -0.42
N ARG A 162 15.45 -0.06 0.86
CA ARG A 162 14.27 -0.76 1.38
C ARG A 162 13.00 0.09 1.23
N ARG A 163 13.06 1.38 1.57
CA ARG A 163 11.95 2.34 1.41
C ARG A 163 11.57 2.55 -0.05
N MET A 164 12.55 2.50 -0.94
CA MET A 164 12.31 2.67 -2.36
C MET A 164 11.61 1.48 -3.01
N GLN A 165 11.66 0.28 -2.42
CA GLN A 165 10.99 -0.92 -2.92
C GLN A 165 9.50 -1.04 -2.53
N GLN A 166 8.95 -0.02 -1.87
CA GLN A 166 7.63 -0.09 -1.23
C GLN A 166 6.70 0.98 -1.80
N GLY A 167 5.87 0.59 -2.76
CA GLY A 167 4.80 1.41 -3.29
C GLY A 167 3.47 1.23 -2.55
N THR A 168 2.42 1.88 -3.06
CA THR A 168 1.05 1.83 -2.48
C THR A 168 0.20 0.68 -3.01
N HIS A 169 0.64 -0.08 -4.01
CA HIS A 169 -0.08 -1.23 -4.55
C HIS A 169 0.16 -2.50 -3.74
N GLN A 170 -0.05 -2.42 -2.43
CA GLN A 170 0.02 -3.53 -1.49
C GLN A 170 -0.95 -3.30 -0.33
N GLN A 171 -1.24 -4.33 0.46
CA GLN A 171 -2.20 -4.22 1.56
C GLN A 171 -1.68 -3.32 2.70
N PHE A 172 -0.38 -3.33 2.97
CA PHE A 172 0.27 -2.57 4.03
C PHE A 172 1.51 -1.83 3.52
N THR A 173 1.50 -0.51 3.62
CA THR A 173 2.57 0.35 3.10
C THR A 173 3.24 1.12 4.24
N LEU A 174 4.59 1.16 4.21
CA LEU A 174 5.35 2.07 5.06
C LEU A 174 5.34 3.48 4.48
N SER A 175 5.22 4.47 5.36
CA SER A 175 5.33 5.87 4.98
C SER A 175 5.99 6.68 6.08
N HIS A 176 6.77 7.68 5.70
CA HIS A 176 7.26 8.65 6.67
C HIS A 176 6.11 9.58 7.11
N ILE A 177 6.09 10.03 8.36
CA ILE A 177 5.04 10.92 8.88
C ILE A 177 4.85 12.20 8.04
N SER A 178 5.89 12.70 7.36
CA SER A 178 5.82 13.88 6.49
C SER A 178 5.18 13.62 5.11
N GLN A 179 4.94 12.37 4.76
CA GLN A 179 4.36 11.95 3.48
C GLN A 179 2.85 11.71 3.60
N VAL A 180 2.28 11.81 4.79
CA VAL A 180 0.85 11.66 5.02
C VAL A 180 0.16 12.98 5.33
N THR A 181 -1.11 13.07 4.96
CA THR A 181 -2.02 14.13 5.37
C THR A 181 -3.27 13.46 5.95
N SER A 182 -3.78 13.95 7.08
CA SER A 182 -5.04 13.48 7.66
C SER A 182 -6.21 13.67 6.70
N GLN A 183 -7.25 12.85 6.84
CA GLN A 183 -8.48 12.88 6.03
C GLN A 183 -8.29 12.47 4.56
N ASN A 184 -9.42 12.28 3.87
CA ASN A 184 -9.45 11.91 2.47
C ASN A 184 -9.36 13.13 1.53
N HIS A 185 -8.22 13.82 1.57
CA HIS A 185 -7.94 14.93 0.64
C HIS A 185 -7.47 14.46 -0.75
N LEU A 186 -7.17 13.17 -0.93
CA LEU A 186 -6.65 12.63 -2.19
C LEU A 186 -7.57 12.96 -3.38
N TRP A 187 -8.89 12.88 -3.16
CA TRP A 187 -9.86 12.97 -4.24
C TRP A 187 -10.59 14.32 -4.34
N GLU A 188 -10.39 15.23 -3.38
CA GLU A 188 -11.06 16.54 -3.37
C GLU A 188 -10.75 17.37 -4.64
N GLY A 189 -9.58 17.15 -5.25
CA GLY A 189 -9.21 17.77 -6.54
C GLY A 189 -9.79 17.07 -7.77
N TYR A 190 -10.00 15.75 -7.71
CA TYR A 190 -10.45 14.95 -8.86
C TYR A 190 -11.95 15.11 -9.13
N TRP A 191 -12.78 15.13 -8.09
CA TRP A 191 -14.23 15.24 -8.25
C TRP A 191 -14.72 16.58 -8.82
N ASN A 192 -13.90 17.62 -8.68
CA ASN A 192 -14.20 18.95 -9.23
C ASN A 192 -13.87 19.07 -10.73
N GLN A 193 -13.18 18.08 -11.30
CA GLN A 193 -12.79 18.05 -12.71
C GLN A 193 -13.78 17.17 -13.48
N ARG A 194 -14.78 17.82 -14.10
CA ARG A 194 -15.90 17.15 -14.80
C ARG A 194 -15.51 16.28 -15.99
N GLU A 195 -14.28 16.40 -16.47
CA GLU A 195 -13.77 15.69 -17.65
C GLU A 195 -13.01 14.40 -17.31
N LEU A 196 -12.78 14.12 -16.02
CA LEU A 196 -12.06 12.93 -15.61
C LEU A 196 -12.99 11.74 -15.39
N SER A 197 -12.70 10.65 -16.10
CA SER A 197 -13.32 9.35 -15.88
C SER A 197 -12.47 8.56 -14.88
N ILE A 198 -13.08 8.12 -13.78
CA ILE A 198 -12.41 7.29 -12.77
C ILE A 198 -12.76 5.83 -13.03
N LYS A 199 -11.75 5.04 -13.37
CA LYS A 199 -11.81 3.59 -13.52
C LYS A 199 -11.44 2.94 -12.21
N ILE A 200 -12.29 2.07 -11.69
CA ILE A 200 -12.07 1.40 -10.40
C ILE A 200 -11.77 -0.08 -10.65
N VAL A 201 -10.56 -0.50 -10.30
CA VAL A 201 -10.13 -1.89 -10.42
C VAL A 201 -10.02 -2.51 -9.02
N PRO A 202 -10.76 -3.60 -8.72
CA PRO A 202 -10.61 -4.30 -7.45
C PRO A 202 -9.22 -4.93 -7.31
N PHE A 203 -8.56 -4.71 -6.18
CA PHE A 203 -7.23 -5.26 -5.89
C PHE A 203 -7.19 -6.79 -6.06
N ALA A 204 -8.23 -7.50 -5.61
CA ALA A 204 -8.36 -8.95 -5.73
C ALA A 204 -8.38 -9.49 -7.18
N ASN A 205 -8.66 -8.63 -8.17
CA ASN A 205 -8.84 -9.01 -9.57
C ASN A 205 -7.77 -8.43 -10.49
N LEU A 206 -6.73 -7.78 -9.95
CA LEU A 206 -5.73 -7.05 -10.72
C LEU A 206 -5.05 -7.89 -11.80
N GLU A 207 -4.65 -9.13 -11.51
CA GLU A 207 -3.97 -10.01 -12.49
C GLU A 207 -4.86 -10.41 -13.67
N LYS A 208 -6.18 -10.32 -13.51
CA LYS A 208 -7.16 -10.79 -14.49
C LYS A 208 -7.70 -9.66 -15.37
N GLN A 209 -7.29 -8.41 -15.11
CA GLN A 209 -7.81 -7.25 -15.80
C GLN A 209 -6.76 -6.62 -16.69
N THR A 210 -6.99 -6.76 -17.99
CA THR A 210 -6.42 -5.89 -19.01
C THR A 210 -7.49 -4.87 -19.37
N GLU A 211 -7.44 -3.70 -18.76
CA GLU A 211 -8.33 -2.59 -19.12
C GLU A 211 -7.64 -1.69 -20.13
N ASP A 212 -8.34 -1.39 -21.23
CA ASP A 212 -7.98 -0.29 -22.12
C ASP A 212 -8.37 1.03 -21.43
N LEU A 213 -7.36 1.85 -21.16
CA LEU A 213 -7.47 3.15 -20.52
C LEU A 213 -7.22 4.25 -21.54
N ASP A 214 -8.09 5.24 -21.57
CA ASP A 214 -7.86 6.47 -22.32
C ASP A 214 -6.77 7.31 -21.65
N GLU A 215 -6.12 8.25 -22.36
CA GLU A 215 -5.06 9.10 -21.77
C GLU A 215 -5.55 9.96 -20.59
N THR A 216 -6.84 10.30 -20.58
CA THR A 216 -7.49 11.13 -19.54
C THR A 216 -8.07 10.30 -18.39
N ASP A 217 -8.14 8.98 -18.53
CA ASP A 217 -8.64 8.10 -17.47
C ASP A 217 -7.70 8.12 -16.25
N ILE A 218 -8.31 8.16 -15.06
CA ILE A 218 -7.64 7.89 -13.79
C ILE A 218 -8.02 6.49 -13.35
N CYS A 219 -7.03 5.63 -13.18
CA CYS A 219 -7.24 4.30 -12.64
C CYS A 219 -6.97 4.28 -11.13
N VAL A 220 -7.94 3.76 -10.38
CA VAL A 220 -7.88 3.61 -8.93
C VAL A 220 -8.03 2.15 -8.58
N ILE A 221 -7.00 1.63 -7.91
CA ILE A 221 -7.05 0.31 -7.32
C ILE A 221 -7.79 0.40 -6.00
N ARG A 222 -8.92 -0.30 -5.91
CA ARG A 222 -9.72 -0.42 -4.69
C ARG A 222 -9.24 -1.61 -3.88
N HIS A 223 -8.57 -1.34 -2.77
CA HIS A 223 -8.06 -2.36 -1.84
C HIS A 223 -9.19 -2.84 -0.93
N ALA A 224 -9.49 -2.06 0.11
CA ALA A 224 -10.52 -2.36 1.11
C ALA A 224 -11.53 -1.23 1.30
N LEU A 225 -11.45 -0.16 0.48
CA LEU A 225 -12.38 0.95 0.54
C LEU A 225 -13.73 0.55 -0.09
N PRO A 226 -14.85 0.53 0.66
CA PRO A 226 -16.13 0.10 0.11
C PRO A 226 -16.72 1.13 -0.86
N ARG A 227 -16.50 2.43 -0.61
CA ARG A 227 -16.94 3.55 -1.45
C ARG A 227 -15.88 4.67 -1.47
N LEU A 228 -15.65 5.30 -2.62
CA LEU A 228 -14.60 6.31 -2.76
C LEU A 228 -14.93 7.66 -2.09
N ASP A 229 -16.21 7.93 -1.82
CA ASP A 229 -16.72 9.20 -1.29
C ASP A 229 -16.64 9.33 0.24
N LEU A 230 -16.06 8.32 0.92
CA LEU A 230 -15.89 8.34 2.37
C LEU A 230 -14.81 9.33 2.79
N LEU A 231 -15.14 10.23 3.72
CA LEU A 231 -14.25 11.34 4.09
C LEU A 231 -13.30 11.01 5.25
N ASP A 232 -13.73 10.13 6.16
CA ASP A 232 -13.03 9.83 7.40
C ASP A 232 -13.22 8.36 7.83
N SER A 233 -12.45 7.95 8.86
CA SER A 233 -12.50 6.59 9.37
C SER A 233 -13.80 6.26 10.10
N LYS A 234 -14.53 7.25 10.64
CA LYS A 234 -15.83 7.01 11.28
C LYS A 234 -16.85 6.52 10.24
N GLN A 235 -16.94 7.20 9.10
CA GLN A 235 -17.80 6.78 7.99
C GLN A 235 -17.39 5.40 7.46
N LEU A 236 -16.09 5.14 7.33
CA LEU A 236 -15.57 3.84 6.92
C LEU A 236 -16.01 2.71 7.85
N PHE A 237 -15.76 2.85 9.15
CA PHE A 237 -16.10 1.83 10.14
C PHE A 237 -17.62 1.62 10.23
N GLN A 238 -18.41 2.67 10.07
CA GLN A 238 -19.86 2.56 9.99
C GLN A 238 -20.28 1.68 8.80
N VAL A 239 -19.77 1.96 7.60
CA VAL A 239 -20.10 1.17 6.39
C VAL A 239 -19.65 -0.29 6.53
N TRP A 240 -18.45 -0.54 7.08
CA TRP A 240 -18.01 -1.92 7.33
C TRP A 240 -18.92 -2.65 8.33
N THR A 241 -19.40 -1.95 9.37
CA THR A 241 -20.27 -2.57 10.40
C THR A 241 -21.69 -2.80 9.89
N GLU A 242 -22.27 -1.82 9.17
CA GLU A 242 -23.65 -1.87 8.66
C GLU A 242 -23.78 -2.76 7.42
N GLY A 243 -22.74 -2.87 6.60
CA GLY A 243 -22.71 -3.67 5.38
C GLY A 243 -22.69 -5.19 5.59
N GLY A 244 -22.87 -5.67 6.82
CA GLY A 244 -22.96 -7.10 7.12
C GLY A 244 -21.61 -7.82 7.22
N PHE A 245 -20.47 -7.11 7.26
CA PHE A 245 -19.20 -7.69 7.73
C PHE A 245 -19.24 -7.88 9.25
N LYS A 246 -20.15 -8.72 9.74
CA LYS A 246 -19.99 -9.29 11.08
C LYS A 246 -18.73 -10.15 11.03
N GLN A 247 -17.71 -9.77 11.80
CA GLN A 247 -16.55 -10.61 12.04
C GLN A 247 -17.04 -11.98 12.51
N THR A 248 -17.01 -12.97 11.64
CA THR A 248 -16.98 -14.38 12.05
C THR A 248 -15.54 -14.69 12.47
N LEU A 249 -15.09 -14.06 13.55
CA LEU A 249 -13.95 -14.55 14.33
C LEU A 249 -14.54 -15.47 15.40
N SER A 250 -15.05 -16.63 14.97
CA SER A 250 -15.10 -17.79 15.85
C SER A 250 -13.69 -18.35 15.90
N LEU A 251 -13.06 -18.19 17.07
CA LEU A 251 -11.82 -18.87 17.49
C LEU A 251 -11.90 -20.38 17.26
#